data_AF-A0A8T0EP65-F1
#
_entry.id   AF-A0A8T0EP65-F1
#
_cell.length_a   1.000
_cell.length_b   1.000
_cell.length_c   1.000
_cell.angle_alpha   90.00
_cell.angle_beta   90.00
_cell.angle_gamma   90.00
#
_symmetry.space_group_name_H-M   'P 1'
#
loop_
_entity.id
_entity.type
_entity.pdbx_description
1 polymer ?
#
loop_
_entity_poly.entity_id
_entity_poly.type
_entity_poly.pdbx_seq_one_letter_code
_entity_poly.pdbx_strand_id
1 'polypeptide(L)'
;MGPKSKKGASEKPKAAAAAAAKPAKTEKPKETKKENVPPPAKAAATPAGKAEKVAPKGKGKLSTAQAKAKALAAKKKVVKGAHGTRVRKIRTTVQFRRPRTLTLMRNPKYPRKSCPRRPRFDQWSTIKHPLTTESAMKKIEDNNTLVFIVHKRANKPQIRNAVKKLYNIDVQKVNTLIRPDGQKKAYVKLAPDYDALDVANKIGII
;
A
#
# COMPACT_ATOMS: atom_id res chain seq x y z
N MET A 1 30.06 -32.65 -16.85
CA MET A 1 31.07 -33.21 -15.93
C MET A 1 31.30 -32.22 -14.80
N GLY A 2 30.76 -32.49 -13.61
CA GLY A 2 31.23 -31.82 -12.40
C GLY A 2 32.32 -32.66 -11.75
N PRO A 3 32.97 -32.11 -10.71
CA PRO A 3 33.01 -32.85 -9.46
C PRO A 3 32.42 -32.04 -8.30
N LYS A 4 31.67 -32.75 -7.47
CA LYS A 4 31.09 -32.35 -6.19
C LYS A 4 32.11 -32.57 -5.05
N SER A 5 31.73 -32.01 -3.88
CA SER A 5 32.00 -32.44 -2.49
C SER A 5 33.09 -31.66 -1.76
N LYS A 6 32.99 -31.28 -0.47
CA LYS A 6 32.01 -31.49 0.63
C LYS A 6 32.41 -30.52 1.79
N LYS A 7 31.47 -29.77 2.41
CA LYS A 7 30.87 -29.92 3.77
C LYS A 7 31.65 -29.35 4.99
N GLY A 8 30.90 -28.61 5.84
CA GLY A 8 31.14 -28.31 7.27
C GLY A 8 30.59 -26.92 7.66
N ALA A 9 29.32 -26.72 8.04
CA ALA A 9 28.71 -26.89 9.40
C ALA A 9 29.42 -26.00 10.46
N SER A 10 28.90 -24.81 10.81
CA SER A 10 27.85 -24.50 11.81
C SER A 10 28.41 -24.19 13.20
N GLU A 11 28.26 -22.94 13.67
CA GLU A 11 27.87 -22.63 15.05
C GLU A 11 27.49 -21.14 15.23
N LYS A 12 26.36 -20.92 15.89
CA LYS A 12 25.91 -19.67 16.54
C LYS A 12 25.73 -20.04 18.01
N PRO A 13 25.91 -19.11 18.96
CA PRO A 13 24.69 -18.60 19.62
C PRO A 13 24.69 -17.12 20.10
N LYS A 14 23.45 -16.59 20.19
CA LYS A 14 22.82 -15.62 21.14
C LYS A 14 23.48 -14.25 21.41
N ALA A 15 22.87 -13.09 21.07
CA ALA A 15 21.61 -12.44 21.51
C ALA A 15 21.76 -11.52 22.74
N ALA A 16 21.54 -10.21 22.58
CA ALA A 16 20.82 -9.33 23.51
C ALA A 16 20.68 -7.90 22.94
N ALA A 17 19.43 -7.44 22.83
CA ALA A 17 19.05 -6.06 22.49
C ALA A 17 18.78 -5.27 23.79
N ALA A 18 19.07 -3.97 23.73
CA ALA A 18 18.87 -3.00 24.80
C ALA A 18 17.40 -2.57 24.94
N ALA A 19 16.93 -2.39 26.18
CA ALA A 19 15.79 -1.54 26.51
C ALA A 19 15.81 -1.14 28.00
N ALA A 20 15.83 0.17 28.28
CA ALA A 20 15.39 0.75 29.55
C ALA A 20 14.79 2.16 29.33
N ALA A 21 13.72 2.43 30.08
CA ALA A 21 13.08 3.72 30.41
C ALA A 21 12.02 4.36 29.46
N LYS A 22 10.79 4.47 29.99
CA LYS A 22 9.61 5.29 29.60
C LYS A 22 9.62 6.62 30.42
N PRO A 23 8.60 7.54 30.40
CA PRO A 23 7.54 7.93 29.43
C PRO A 23 7.38 9.48 29.22
N ALA A 24 6.60 9.95 28.23
CA ALA A 24 5.66 11.10 28.31
C ALA A 24 4.93 11.39 26.97
N LYS A 25 3.67 11.84 27.05
CA LYS A 25 2.73 12.13 25.94
C LYS A 25 2.89 13.57 25.40
N THR A 26 2.68 13.78 24.09
CA THR A 26 2.00 14.98 23.56
C THR A 26 1.44 14.75 22.15
N GLU A 27 0.25 15.30 21.92
CA GLU A 27 -0.65 15.12 20.77
C GLU A 27 -0.19 15.91 19.52
N LYS A 28 -0.63 15.50 18.32
CA LYS A 28 -0.53 16.30 17.08
C LYS A 28 -1.91 16.49 16.43
N PRO A 29 -2.30 17.71 16.01
CA PRO A 29 -3.54 17.98 15.28
C PRO A 29 -3.40 17.81 13.75
N LYS A 30 -4.56 17.60 13.12
CA LYS A 30 -4.86 17.56 11.67
C LYS A 30 -4.76 18.96 11.05
N GLU A 31 -4.30 19.04 9.78
CA GLU A 31 -4.66 20.14 8.89
C GLU A 31 -4.81 19.69 7.42
N THR A 32 -5.65 20.43 6.70
CA THR A 32 -6.37 20.09 5.47
C THR A 32 -5.83 20.80 4.22
N LYS A 33 -5.96 20.10 3.06
CA LYS A 33 -6.21 20.55 1.67
C LYS A 33 -5.66 21.90 1.17
N LYS A 34 -4.92 21.87 0.05
CA LYS A 34 -4.89 22.95 -0.95
C LYS A 34 -5.30 22.43 -2.33
N GLU A 35 -6.34 23.06 -2.89
CA GLU A 35 -6.83 22.92 -4.26
C GLU A 35 -6.07 23.86 -5.23
N ASN A 36 -6.22 23.56 -6.52
CA ASN A 36 -5.55 24.18 -7.68
C ASN A 36 -6.55 25.11 -8.42
N VAL A 37 -6.14 26.33 -8.76
CA VAL A 37 -6.84 27.25 -9.71
C VAL A 37 -5.80 27.93 -10.64
N PRO A 38 -6.09 28.14 -11.95
CA PRO A 38 -5.13 28.49 -13.02
C PRO A 38 -4.87 30.01 -13.19
N PRO A 39 -3.94 30.43 -14.07
CA PRO A 39 -3.20 31.70 -13.96
C PRO A 39 -3.79 32.88 -14.78
N PRO A 40 -3.38 34.13 -14.51
CA PRO A 40 -3.52 35.23 -15.46
C PRO A 40 -2.22 35.49 -16.25
N ALA A 41 -2.40 35.92 -17.50
CA ALA A 41 -1.34 36.21 -18.46
C ALA A 41 -1.10 37.73 -18.63
N LYS A 42 0.12 38.04 -19.11
CA LYS A 42 0.62 39.25 -19.81
C LYS A 42 1.07 40.47 -19.00
N ALA A 43 2.38 40.75 -19.09
CA ALA A 43 2.91 41.97 -19.70
C ALA A 43 4.33 41.70 -20.23
N ALA A 44 4.59 42.19 -21.44
CA ALA A 44 5.86 42.10 -22.17
C ALA A 44 6.72 43.33 -21.92
N ALA A 45 8.04 43.19 -21.98
CA ALA A 45 8.98 44.28 -22.26
C ALA A 45 10.24 43.74 -22.96
N THR A 46 10.53 44.27 -24.14
CA THR A 46 11.80 44.27 -24.88
C THR A 46 12.15 45.76 -25.16
N PRO A 47 13.28 46.12 -25.78
CA PRO A 47 14.68 45.95 -25.38
C PRO A 47 15.49 47.28 -25.44
N ALA A 48 16.58 47.43 -24.69
CA ALA A 48 17.62 48.47 -24.90
C ALA A 48 18.94 47.97 -24.28
N GLY A 49 20.14 48.14 -24.84
CA GLY A 49 20.58 48.80 -26.07
C GLY A 49 21.91 48.20 -26.52
N LYS A 50 22.25 48.45 -27.79
CA LYS A 50 23.51 48.08 -28.43
C LYS A 50 24.66 48.89 -27.81
N ALA A 51 25.74 48.20 -27.45
CA ALA A 51 27.07 48.78 -27.37
C ALA A 51 27.94 48.10 -28.42
N GLU A 52 28.35 48.87 -29.42
CA GLU A 52 29.38 48.50 -30.39
C GLU A 52 30.66 48.07 -29.67
N LYS A 53 31.23 46.93 -30.07
CA LYS A 53 32.65 46.69 -29.95
C LYS A 53 33.23 46.43 -31.32
N VAL A 54 33.92 47.48 -31.77
CA VAL A 54 34.91 47.57 -32.82
C VAL A 54 35.79 46.31 -32.84
N ALA A 55 35.97 45.76 -34.04
CA ALA A 55 36.89 44.68 -34.31
C ALA A 55 38.35 45.09 -34.01
N PRO A 56 39.16 44.22 -33.40
CA PRO A 56 40.59 44.23 -33.64
C PRO A 56 40.93 43.07 -34.58
N LYS A 57 41.27 43.42 -35.83
CA LYS A 57 42.17 42.60 -36.65
C LYS A 57 43.48 42.48 -35.88
N GLY A 58 43.86 41.26 -35.50
CA GLY A 58 45.16 40.99 -34.90
C GLY A 58 45.37 39.48 -34.73
N LYS A 59 46.22 38.88 -35.55
CA LYS A 59 46.67 37.50 -35.39
C LYS A 59 47.58 37.40 -34.16
N GLY A 60 46.98 37.32 -32.97
CA GLY A 60 47.70 37.01 -31.73
C GLY A 60 48.00 35.52 -31.62
N LYS A 61 49.26 35.14 -31.39
CA LYS A 61 49.66 33.76 -31.13
C LYS A 61 48.92 33.23 -29.89
N LEU A 62 48.20 32.12 -30.03
CA LEU A 62 47.55 31.43 -28.92
C LEU A 62 48.60 30.98 -27.89
N SER A 63 48.28 31.03 -26.60
CA SER A 63 49.21 30.56 -25.57
C SER A 63 49.57 29.07 -25.78
N THR A 64 50.78 28.67 -25.40
CA THR A 64 51.32 27.33 -25.68
C THR A 64 50.40 26.21 -25.17
N ALA A 65 49.70 26.43 -24.06
CA ALA A 65 48.69 25.52 -23.53
C ALA A 65 47.45 25.41 -24.44
N GLN A 66 46.98 26.53 -24.99
CA GLN A 66 45.85 26.57 -25.94
C GLN A 66 46.22 25.92 -27.29
N ALA A 67 47.47 26.06 -27.73
CA ALA A 67 47.96 25.40 -28.94
C ALA A 67 48.02 23.87 -28.77
N LYS A 68 48.55 23.38 -27.63
CA LYS A 68 48.57 21.95 -27.29
C LYS A 68 47.16 21.36 -27.20
N ALA A 69 46.22 22.06 -26.58
CA ALA A 69 44.82 21.61 -26.49
C ALA A 69 44.15 21.50 -27.86
N LYS A 70 44.40 22.46 -28.76
CA LYS A 70 43.89 22.43 -30.15
C LYS A 70 44.50 21.30 -30.97
N ALA A 71 45.80 21.05 -30.84
CA ALA A 71 46.48 19.94 -31.52
C ALA A 71 45.95 18.56 -31.06
N LEU A 72 45.76 18.38 -29.74
CA LEU A 72 45.18 17.15 -29.18
C LEU A 72 43.72 16.95 -29.60
N ALA A 73 42.93 18.02 -29.70
CA ALA A 73 41.55 17.96 -30.20
C ALA A 73 41.50 17.60 -31.69
N ALA A 74 42.39 18.15 -32.51
CA ALA A 74 42.52 17.80 -33.93
C ALA A 74 42.93 16.32 -34.11
N LYS A 75 43.93 15.85 -33.38
CA LYS A 75 44.36 14.43 -33.39
C LYS A 75 43.20 13.48 -33.03
N LYS A 76 42.44 13.80 -31.98
CA LYS A 76 41.27 12.99 -31.56
C LYS A 76 40.15 12.99 -32.61
N LYS A 77 39.96 14.07 -33.37
CA LYS A 77 38.98 14.16 -34.46
C LYS A 77 39.41 13.38 -35.70
N VAL A 78 40.69 13.41 -36.05
CA VAL A 78 41.24 12.65 -37.19
C VAL A 78 41.14 11.15 -36.93
N VAL A 79 41.52 10.68 -35.73
CA VAL A 79 41.46 9.25 -35.36
C VAL A 79 40.03 8.71 -35.30
N LYS A 80 39.06 9.49 -34.84
CA LYS A 80 37.65 9.05 -34.79
C LYS A 80 36.91 9.20 -36.13
N GLY A 81 37.47 9.88 -37.13
CA GLY A 81 36.82 10.14 -38.42
C GLY A 81 35.49 10.93 -38.30
N ALA A 82 34.83 11.16 -39.44
CA ALA A 82 33.60 11.95 -39.51
C ALA A 82 32.39 11.33 -38.75
N HIS A 83 32.43 10.01 -38.49
CA HIS A 83 31.30 9.27 -37.91
C HIS A 83 31.62 8.53 -36.60
N GLY A 84 32.88 8.43 -36.16
CA GLY A 84 33.27 7.63 -34.98
C GLY A 84 33.00 8.29 -33.63
N THR A 85 32.34 9.45 -33.60
CA THR A 85 31.81 10.06 -32.37
C THR A 85 30.36 9.66 -32.08
N ARG A 86 29.68 8.97 -33.00
CA ARG A 86 28.26 8.64 -32.88
C ARG A 86 28.04 7.36 -32.06
N VAL A 87 27.87 7.51 -30.75
CA VAL A 87 27.47 6.41 -29.86
C VAL A 87 26.00 6.06 -30.12
N ARG A 88 25.73 4.86 -30.67
CA ARG A 88 24.37 4.33 -30.85
C ARG A 88 23.90 3.65 -29.55
N LYS A 89 22.61 3.76 -29.23
CA LYS A 89 22.00 2.91 -28.19
C LYS A 89 21.96 1.47 -28.70
N ILE A 90 22.83 0.63 -28.16
CA ILE A 90 22.91 -0.79 -28.51
C ILE A 90 21.63 -1.47 -27.97
N ARG A 91 20.86 -2.08 -28.87
CA ARG A 91 19.72 -2.94 -28.51
C ARG A 91 20.18 -4.39 -28.62
N THR A 92 20.17 -5.12 -27.52
CA THR A 92 20.59 -6.54 -27.48
C THR A 92 19.50 -7.49 -27.96
N THR A 93 18.25 -7.03 -28.06
CA THR A 93 17.09 -7.80 -28.51
C THR A 93 16.61 -7.34 -29.88
N VAL A 94 16.26 -8.29 -30.76
CA VAL A 94 15.70 -8.01 -32.10
C VAL A 94 14.28 -7.44 -32.00
N GLN A 95 13.53 -7.81 -30.96
CA GLN A 95 12.16 -7.36 -30.75
C GLN A 95 12.12 -5.95 -30.13
N PHE A 96 11.37 -5.04 -30.74
CA PHE A 96 11.07 -3.74 -30.18
C PHE A 96 10.03 -3.86 -29.06
N ARG A 97 10.39 -3.43 -27.83
CA ARG A 97 9.46 -3.36 -26.69
C ARG A 97 9.04 -1.92 -26.49
N ARG A 98 7.74 -1.70 -26.26
CA ARG A 98 7.23 -0.38 -25.87
C ARG A 98 7.96 0.07 -24.60
N PRO A 99 8.59 1.26 -24.58
CA PRO A 99 9.22 1.77 -23.38
C PRO A 99 8.15 1.99 -22.30
N ARG A 100 8.50 1.71 -21.06
CA ARG A 100 7.60 2.02 -19.93
C ARG A 100 7.49 3.53 -19.83
N THR A 101 6.31 4.04 -20.14
CA THR A 101 5.97 5.46 -20.02
C THR A 101 5.38 5.72 -18.64
N LEU A 102 5.50 6.97 -18.17
CA LEU A 102 4.79 7.40 -16.98
C LEU A 102 3.28 7.24 -17.20
N THR A 103 2.61 6.61 -16.25
CA THR A 103 1.14 6.51 -16.22
C THR A 103 0.65 7.34 -15.04
N LEU A 104 -0.05 8.45 -15.33
CA LEU A 104 -0.57 9.33 -14.29
C LEU A 104 -1.74 8.65 -13.58
N MET A 105 -1.86 8.88 -12.27
CA MET A 105 -3.03 8.45 -11.51
C MET A 105 -4.27 9.23 -11.95
N ARG A 106 -5.45 8.63 -11.81
CA ARG A 106 -6.71 9.29 -12.16
C ARG A 106 -7.01 10.41 -11.16
N ASN A 107 -6.95 11.66 -11.63
CA ASN A 107 -7.34 12.86 -10.89
C ASN A 107 -8.61 13.48 -11.52
N PRO A 108 -9.81 13.01 -11.15
CA PRO A 108 -11.05 13.55 -11.70
C PRO A 108 -11.30 14.98 -11.21
N LYS A 109 -11.76 15.87 -12.10
CA LYS A 109 -12.04 17.27 -11.77
C LYS A 109 -13.26 17.46 -10.85
N TYR A 110 -14.19 16.51 -10.88
CA TYR A 110 -15.39 16.52 -10.05
C TYR A 110 -15.68 15.10 -9.53
N PRO A 111 -16.25 14.95 -8.32
CA PRO A 111 -16.62 13.64 -7.80
C PRO A 111 -17.78 13.06 -8.61
N ARG A 112 -17.74 11.75 -8.87
CA ARG A 112 -18.83 11.04 -9.61
C ARG A 112 -20.14 10.92 -8.82
N LYS A 113 -20.07 11.05 -7.50
CA LYS A 113 -21.21 11.01 -6.58
C LYS A 113 -21.03 12.14 -5.60
N SER A 114 -22.11 12.86 -5.32
CA SER A 114 -22.12 13.96 -4.34
C SER A 114 -21.79 13.47 -2.94
N CYS A 115 -22.36 12.33 -2.53
CA CYS A 115 -22.11 11.75 -1.21
C CYS A 115 -21.68 10.27 -1.30
N PRO A 116 -20.77 9.81 -0.43
CA PRO A 116 -20.44 8.40 -0.30
C PRO A 116 -21.62 7.62 0.31
N ARG A 117 -21.84 6.39 -0.16
CA ARG A 117 -22.87 5.51 0.39
C ARG A 117 -22.45 4.99 1.76
N ARG A 118 -23.33 5.11 2.75
CA ARG A 118 -23.11 4.52 4.09
C ARG A 118 -23.08 2.99 4.03
N PRO A 119 -22.19 2.32 4.80
CA PRO A 119 -22.20 0.88 4.90
C PRO A 119 -23.53 0.42 5.53
N ARG A 120 -24.30 -0.39 4.79
CA ARG A 120 -25.57 -0.96 5.28
C ARG A 120 -25.40 -2.26 6.07
N PHE A 121 -24.17 -2.77 6.17
CA PHE A 121 -23.89 -4.05 6.81
C PHE A 121 -23.16 -3.77 8.12
N ASP A 122 -23.93 -3.75 9.20
CA ASP A 122 -23.50 -3.50 10.56
C ASP A 122 -23.67 -4.75 11.43
N GLN A 123 -23.33 -4.64 12.71
CA GLN A 123 -23.33 -5.74 13.68
C GLN A 123 -24.75 -6.29 13.88
N TRP A 124 -25.74 -5.39 13.95
CA TRP A 124 -27.16 -5.70 14.10
C TRP A 124 -27.75 -6.34 12.85
N SER A 125 -27.37 -5.92 11.65
CA SER A 125 -27.76 -6.61 10.42
C SER A 125 -27.06 -7.97 10.27
N THR A 126 -25.88 -8.15 10.86
CA THR A 126 -25.11 -9.39 10.76
C THR A 126 -25.77 -10.49 11.57
N ILE A 127 -26.01 -10.26 12.87
CA ILE A 127 -26.63 -11.23 13.78
C ILE A 127 -28.11 -10.88 13.90
N LYS A 128 -29.00 -11.78 13.47
CA LYS A 128 -30.43 -11.52 13.47
C LYS A 128 -31.08 -11.88 14.80
N HIS A 129 -30.92 -13.13 15.21
CA HIS A 129 -31.46 -13.64 16.47
C HIS A 129 -30.69 -14.90 16.89
N PRO A 130 -30.64 -15.21 18.19
CA PRO A 130 -30.20 -16.51 18.69
C PRO A 130 -31.15 -17.62 18.26
N LEU A 131 -30.65 -18.84 18.14
CA LEU A 131 -31.46 -20.01 17.83
C LEU A 131 -31.79 -20.77 19.12
N THR A 132 -33.07 -20.92 19.43
CA THR A 132 -33.57 -21.45 20.71
C THR A 132 -34.07 -22.90 20.62
N THR A 133 -33.63 -23.64 19.61
CA THR A 133 -34.03 -25.06 19.43
C THR A 133 -33.36 -25.94 20.48
N GLU A 134 -33.97 -27.06 20.87
CA GLU A 134 -33.39 -28.04 21.82
C GLU A 134 -31.94 -28.44 21.48
N SER A 135 -31.67 -28.73 20.21
CA SER A 135 -30.32 -29.06 19.74
C SER A 135 -29.30 -27.90 19.86
N ALA A 136 -29.79 -26.67 19.92
CA ALA A 136 -28.98 -25.48 20.16
C ALA A 136 -28.76 -25.25 21.65
N MET A 137 -29.78 -25.46 22.48
CA MET A 137 -29.66 -25.37 23.95
C MET A 137 -28.62 -26.37 24.48
N LYS A 138 -28.67 -27.62 24.02
CA LYS A 138 -27.65 -28.64 24.34
C LYS A 138 -26.22 -28.20 23.98
N LYS A 139 -26.07 -27.44 22.89
CA LYS A 139 -24.76 -26.92 22.45
C LYS A 139 -24.24 -25.74 23.28
N ILE A 140 -25.12 -25.03 23.96
CA ILE A 140 -24.77 -23.98 24.91
C ILE A 140 -24.17 -24.67 26.15
N GLU A 141 -24.85 -25.71 26.66
CA GLU A 141 -24.45 -26.49 27.83
C GLU A 141 -23.16 -27.30 27.60
N ASP A 142 -23.12 -28.17 26.59
CA ASP A 142 -22.05 -29.18 26.45
C ASP A 142 -20.74 -28.64 25.87
N ASN A 143 -20.83 -27.64 24.99
CA ASN A 143 -19.70 -27.25 24.13
C ASN A 143 -19.27 -25.79 24.27
N ASN A 144 -19.90 -25.02 25.16
CA ASN A 144 -19.70 -23.58 25.30
C ASN A 144 -19.85 -22.88 23.93
N THR A 145 -20.96 -23.16 23.23
CA THR A 145 -21.24 -22.60 21.91
C THR A 145 -22.61 -21.96 21.80
N LEU A 146 -22.63 -20.70 21.35
CA LEU A 146 -23.86 -20.00 21.03
C LEU A 146 -24.24 -20.23 19.57
N VAL A 147 -25.53 -20.42 19.32
CA VAL A 147 -26.05 -20.65 17.98
C VAL A 147 -26.87 -19.44 17.55
N PHE A 148 -26.49 -18.83 16.43
CA PHE A 148 -27.16 -17.66 15.88
C PHE A 148 -27.70 -17.91 14.49
N ILE A 149 -28.78 -17.21 14.16
CA ILE A 149 -29.21 -16.97 12.80
C ILE A 149 -28.61 -15.66 12.31
N VAL A 150 -27.98 -15.74 11.16
CA VAL A 150 -27.10 -14.71 10.62
C VAL A 150 -27.54 -14.36 9.19
N HIS A 151 -27.20 -13.17 8.74
CA HIS A 151 -27.36 -12.78 7.35
C HIS A 151 -26.59 -13.71 6.38
N LYS A 152 -27.22 -14.10 5.26
CA LYS A 152 -26.61 -15.00 4.24
C LYS A 152 -25.26 -14.52 3.71
N ARG A 153 -25.07 -13.21 3.62
CA ARG A 153 -23.85 -12.57 3.11
C ARG A 153 -22.74 -12.43 4.16
N ALA A 154 -23.00 -12.74 5.43
CA ALA A 154 -22.03 -12.59 6.51
C ALA A 154 -20.89 -13.60 6.39
N ASN A 155 -19.66 -13.14 6.51
CA ASN A 155 -18.46 -13.97 6.57
C ASN A 155 -18.09 -14.31 8.02
N LYS A 156 -17.38 -15.42 8.25
CA LYS A 156 -16.97 -15.85 9.60
C LYS A 156 -16.26 -14.76 10.43
N PRO A 157 -15.32 -13.96 9.88
CA PRO A 157 -14.69 -12.87 10.64
C PRO A 157 -15.67 -11.75 11.00
N GLN A 158 -16.66 -11.47 10.15
CA GLN A 158 -17.68 -10.46 10.43
C GLN A 158 -18.58 -10.91 11.58
N ILE A 159 -18.98 -12.19 11.60
CA ILE A 159 -19.76 -12.78 12.69
C ILE A 159 -18.98 -12.71 14.00
N ARG A 160 -17.70 -13.11 13.98
CA ARG A 160 -16.80 -13.01 15.14
C ARG A 160 -16.77 -11.59 15.71
N ASN A 161 -16.56 -10.60 14.85
CA ASN A 161 -16.50 -9.20 15.25
C ASN A 161 -17.84 -8.65 15.72
N ALA A 162 -18.95 -9.11 15.14
CA ALA A 162 -20.29 -8.71 15.57
C ALA A 162 -20.58 -9.25 16.96
N VAL A 163 -20.40 -10.56 17.20
CA VAL A 163 -20.61 -11.17 18.54
C VAL A 163 -19.76 -10.47 19.59
N LYS A 164 -18.47 -10.24 19.28
CA LYS A 164 -17.55 -9.57 20.20
C LYS A 164 -17.99 -8.17 20.58
N LYS A 165 -18.52 -7.40 19.63
CA LYS A 165 -18.97 -6.02 19.88
C LYS A 165 -20.34 -5.93 20.53
N LEU A 166 -21.26 -6.85 20.22
CA LEU A 166 -22.63 -6.78 20.73
C LEU A 166 -22.72 -7.27 22.16
N TYR A 167 -22.01 -8.35 22.48
CA TYR A 167 -22.14 -9.03 23.76
C TYR A 167 -20.89 -8.91 24.64
N ASN A 168 -19.82 -8.24 24.14
CA ASN A 168 -18.53 -8.08 24.83
C ASN A 168 -17.84 -9.40 25.19
N ILE A 169 -17.85 -10.36 24.25
CA ILE A 169 -17.32 -11.72 24.47
C ILE A 169 -16.22 -12.03 23.46
N ASP A 170 -15.22 -12.80 23.89
CA ASP A 170 -14.24 -13.36 22.98
C ASP A 170 -14.66 -14.70 22.38
N VAL A 171 -14.45 -14.81 21.07
CA VAL A 171 -14.88 -15.94 20.26
C VAL A 171 -13.67 -16.71 19.76
N GLN A 172 -13.59 -17.99 20.12
CA GLN A 172 -12.55 -18.89 19.68
C GLN A 172 -12.73 -19.23 18.18
N LYS A 173 -13.89 -19.78 17.80
CA LYS A 173 -14.13 -20.27 16.43
C LYS A 173 -15.57 -20.05 16.00
N VAL A 174 -15.78 -19.81 14.71
CA VAL A 174 -17.11 -19.72 14.09
C VAL A 174 -17.25 -20.75 12.98
N ASN A 175 -18.27 -21.59 13.08
CA ASN A 175 -18.69 -22.51 12.02
C ASN A 175 -20.03 -22.03 11.47
N THR A 176 -20.24 -22.15 10.16
CA THR A 176 -21.46 -21.66 9.50
C THR A 176 -22.00 -22.70 8.53
N LEU A 177 -23.32 -22.83 8.46
CA LEU A 177 -24.03 -23.57 7.42
C LEU A 177 -25.20 -22.74 6.88
N ILE A 178 -25.69 -23.11 5.71
CA ILE A 178 -26.95 -22.59 5.18
C ILE A 178 -28.03 -23.64 5.46
N ARG A 179 -29.11 -23.24 6.12
CA ARG A 179 -30.30 -24.07 6.35
C ARG A 179 -31.12 -24.23 5.06
N PRO A 180 -31.92 -25.30 4.91
CA PRO A 180 -32.86 -25.44 3.79
C PRO A 180 -33.85 -24.27 3.71
N ASP A 181 -34.21 -23.67 4.84
CA ASP A 181 -35.04 -22.44 4.94
C ASP A 181 -34.40 -21.20 4.27
N GLY A 182 -33.19 -21.34 3.74
CA GLY A 182 -32.43 -20.23 3.20
C GLY A 182 -32.06 -19.24 4.30
N GLN A 183 -31.59 -19.68 5.45
CA GLN A 183 -30.99 -18.79 6.44
C GLN A 183 -29.63 -19.33 6.87
N LYS A 184 -28.66 -18.45 7.17
CA LYS A 184 -27.34 -18.90 7.61
C LYS A 184 -27.38 -19.16 9.11
N LYS A 185 -27.07 -20.39 9.54
CA LYS A 185 -26.89 -20.76 10.94
C LYS A 185 -25.40 -20.67 11.26
N ALA A 186 -25.04 -20.03 12.36
CA ALA A 186 -23.67 -19.93 12.85
C ALA A 186 -23.55 -20.56 14.23
N TYR A 187 -22.61 -21.49 14.37
CA TYR A 187 -22.15 -22.00 15.66
C TYR A 187 -20.93 -21.17 16.08
N VAL A 188 -21.03 -20.50 17.21
CA VAL A 188 -20.02 -19.59 17.73
C VAL A 188 -19.48 -20.18 19.02
N LYS A 189 -18.26 -20.73 18.96
CA LYS A 189 -17.57 -21.24 20.14
C LYS A 189 -16.87 -20.10 20.85
N LEU A 190 -17.17 -19.93 22.13
CA LEU A 190 -16.59 -18.88 22.96
C LEU A 190 -15.17 -19.26 23.40
N ALA A 191 -14.41 -18.26 23.84
CA ALA A 191 -13.18 -18.50 24.57
C ALA A 191 -13.49 -19.19 25.92
N PRO A 192 -12.57 -20.01 26.46
CA PRO A 192 -12.80 -20.73 27.72
C PRO A 192 -13.00 -19.79 28.92
N ASP A 193 -12.59 -18.53 28.81
CA ASP A 193 -12.74 -17.51 29.85
C ASP A 193 -14.18 -17.01 30.01
N TYR A 194 -15.07 -17.33 29.05
CA TYR A 194 -16.48 -16.93 29.06
C TYR A 194 -17.37 -18.17 29.03
N ASP A 195 -18.38 -18.20 29.89
CA ASP A 195 -19.41 -19.23 29.87
C ASP A 195 -20.58 -18.82 28.95
N ALA A 196 -21.00 -19.74 28.07
CA ALA A 196 -22.13 -19.52 27.17
C ALA A 196 -23.47 -19.49 27.92
N LEU A 197 -23.60 -20.16 29.06
CA LEU A 197 -24.82 -20.14 29.87
C LEU A 197 -25.08 -18.74 30.45
N ASP A 198 -24.07 -18.15 31.08
CA ASP A 198 -24.15 -16.79 31.63
C ASP A 198 -24.46 -15.75 30.56
N VAL A 199 -23.86 -15.91 29.38
CA VAL A 199 -24.14 -15.03 28.24
C VAL A 199 -25.57 -15.22 27.75
N ALA A 200 -26.06 -16.45 27.64
CA ALA A 200 -27.42 -16.72 27.19
C ALA A 200 -28.46 -16.10 28.14
N ASN A 201 -28.20 -16.12 29.46
CA ASN A 201 -29.02 -15.44 30.47
C ASN A 201 -29.02 -13.92 30.27
N LYS A 202 -27.86 -13.32 29.98
CA LYS A 202 -27.75 -11.88 29.67
C LYS A 202 -28.48 -11.49 28.39
N ILE A 203 -28.57 -12.40 27.41
CA ILE A 203 -29.32 -12.17 26.18
C ILE A 203 -30.82 -12.41 26.39
N GLY A 204 -31.21 -13.21 27.39
CA GLY A 204 -32.60 -13.53 27.73
C GLY A 204 -33.16 -14.69 26.90
N ILE A 205 -32.36 -15.75 26.69
CA ILE A 205 -32.75 -16.94 25.89
C ILE A 205 -33.00 -18.18 26.77
N ILE A 206 -32.54 -18.12 28.02
CA ILE A 206 -32.69 -19.13 29.08
C ILE A 206 -33.46 -18.48 30.22
#